data_AF-A0A920PUZ0-F1
#
_entry.id   AF-A0A920PUZ0-F1
#
_cell.length_a   1.000
_cell.length_b   1.000
_cell.length_c   1.000
_cell.angle_alpha   90.00
_cell.angle_beta   90.00
_cell.angle_gamma   90.00
#
_symmetry.space_group_name_H-M   'P 1'
#
loop_
_entity.id
_entity.type
_entity.pdbx_description
1 polymer ?
#
loop_
_entity_poly.entity_id
_entity_poly.type
_entity_poly.pdbx_seq_one_letter_code
_entity_poly.pdbx_strand_id
1 'polypeptide(L)'
;MLLGSLDLLQDNPSGFFRLAALTVFALVSAVTIHEFSHALVSTKLGDTTARHLGRLSLNPMRHLDPGGSIMMFIVGFGWGKPVPVDYHQLSRGHNDLALVAVAGPLSNLIFAFLLAIPFKAGILVPAGLSLNRVTHVMTGGFSQGIADILALVIFFNLLLGVFNLIPLAPLRRIKDNRRLGATSTHR
;
A
#
# COMPACT_ATOMS: atom_id res chain seq x y z
N MET A 1 -8.71 7.26 -12.27
CA MET A 1 -7.32 7.77 -12.42
C MET A 1 -6.77 7.44 -13.81
N LEU A 2 -6.81 6.19 -14.28
CA LEU A 2 -6.42 5.83 -15.66
C LEU A 2 -7.59 5.87 -16.67
N LEU A 3 -8.80 5.44 -16.27
CA LEU A 3 -10.00 5.56 -17.10
C LEU A 3 -10.40 7.02 -17.36
N GLY A 4 -10.13 7.91 -16.40
CA GLY A 4 -10.32 9.36 -16.57
C GLY A 4 -9.17 10.04 -17.33
N SER A 5 -8.18 9.27 -17.77
CA SER A 5 -7.09 9.74 -18.62
C SER A 5 -7.06 9.02 -19.97
N LEU A 6 -8.17 8.39 -20.38
CA LEU A 6 -8.29 7.74 -21.69
C LEU A 6 -8.14 8.76 -22.83
N ASP A 7 -8.53 10.00 -22.61
CA ASP A 7 -8.31 11.10 -23.56
C ASP A 7 -6.81 11.30 -23.82
N LEU A 8 -5.95 11.09 -22.81
CA LEU A 8 -4.48 11.13 -22.98
C LEU A 8 -3.96 9.95 -23.78
N LEU A 9 -4.64 8.81 -23.82
CA LEU A 9 -4.23 7.72 -24.69
C LEU A 9 -4.33 8.12 -26.17
N GLN A 10 -5.29 9.00 -26.50
CA GLN A 10 -5.50 9.51 -27.85
C GLN A 10 -4.62 10.76 -28.13
N ASP A 11 -4.54 11.68 -27.18
CA ASP A 11 -3.83 12.96 -27.35
C ASP A 11 -2.31 12.87 -27.10
N ASN A 12 -1.88 12.04 -26.15
CA ASN A 12 -0.47 11.88 -25.76
C ASN A 12 -0.17 10.47 -25.20
N PRO A 13 -0.02 9.46 -26.07
CA PRO A 13 0.13 8.06 -25.65
C PRO A 13 1.34 7.83 -24.72
N SER A 14 2.47 8.48 -24.98
CA SER A 14 3.69 8.30 -24.19
C SER A 14 3.52 8.81 -22.77
N GLY A 15 2.82 9.93 -22.62
CA GLY A 15 2.40 10.45 -21.35
C GLY A 15 1.51 9.47 -20.59
N PHE A 16 0.46 8.93 -21.24
CA PHE A 16 -0.43 7.96 -20.61
C PHE A 16 0.33 6.77 -20.00
N PHE A 17 1.25 6.17 -20.77
CA PHE A 17 2.07 5.06 -20.27
C PHE A 17 3.00 5.48 -19.14
N ARG A 18 3.58 6.69 -19.18
CA ARG A 18 4.40 7.23 -18.08
C ARG A 18 3.58 7.35 -16.80
N LEU A 19 2.39 7.94 -16.86
CA LEU A 19 1.50 8.04 -15.71
C LEU A 19 1.14 6.66 -15.15
N ALA A 20 0.76 5.72 -16.02
CA ALA A 20 0.40 4.37 -15.62
C ALA A 20 1.56 3.68 -14.88
N ALA A 21 2.77 3.75 -15.45
CA ALA A 21 3.97 3.18 -14.83
C ALA A 21 4.28 3.80 -13.47
N LEU A 22 4.24 5.13 -13.35
CA LEU A 22 4.49 5.83 -12.08
C LEU A 22 3.42 5.50 -11.02
N THR A 23 2.16 5.40 -11.44
CA THR A 23 1.03 5.04 -10.56
C THR A 23 1.19 3.62 -10.03
N VAL A 24 1.50 2.66 -10.91
CA VAL A 24 1.74 1.27 -10.52
C VAL A 24 2.93 1.19 -9.56
N PHE A 25 4.04 1.85 -9.87
CA PHE A 25 5.20 1.87 -8.98
C PHE A 25 4.85 2.41 -7.60
N ALA A 26 4.15 3.55 -7.54
CA ALA A 26 3.75 4.17 -6.29
C ALA A 26 2.84 3.27 -5.45
N LEU A 27 1.82 2.66 -6.06
CA LEU A 27 0.92 1.73 -5.39
C LEU A 27 1.63 0.47 -4.89
N VAL A 28 2.47 -0.14 -5.73
CA VAL A 28 3.25 -1.33 -5.36
C VAL A 28 4.16 -1.01 -4.17
N SER A 29 4.81 0.14 -4.16
CA SER A 29 5.65 0.58 -3.03
C SER A 29 4.83 0.75 -1.75
N ALA A 30 3.66 1.39 -1.83
CA ALA A 30 2.78 1.63 -0.68
C ALA A 30 2.25 0.32 -0.09
N VAL A 31 1.80 -0.62 -0.92
CA VAL A 31 1.32 -1.95 -0.48
C VAL A 31 2.46 -2.77 0.13
N THR A 32 3.63 -2.75 -0.51
CA THR A 32 4.80 -3.52 -0.04
C THR A 32 5.22 -3.08 1.35
N ILE A 33 5.35 -1.77 1.58
CA ILE A 33 5.73 -1.23 2.88
C ILE A 33 4.65 -1.54 3.93
N HIS A 34 3.37 -1.37 3.56
CA HIS A 34 2.24 -1.66 4.44
C HIS A 34 2.23 -3.11 4.95
N GLU A 35 2.28 -4.07 4.03
CA GLU A 35 2.22 -5.50 4.35
C GLU A 35 3.51 -5.99 5.02
N PHE A 36 4.68 -5.50 4.57
CA PHE A 36 5.94 -5.76 5.24
C PHE A 36 5.90 -5.32 6.72
N SER A 37 5.32 -4.17 7.02
CA SER A 37 5.22 -3.66 8.39
C SER A 37 4.28 -4.48 9.27
N HIS A 38 3.18 -5.03 8.72
CA HIS A 38 2.37 -6.02 9.42
C HIS A 38 3.19 -7.26 9.78
N ALA A 39 3.91 -7.83 8.81
CA ALA A 39 4.75 -9.02 9.01
C ALA A 39 5.88 -8.76 10.02
N LEU A 40 6.50 -7.57 9.98
CA LEU A 40 7.58 -7.20 10.88
C LEU A 40 7.10 -7.07 12.31
N VAL A 41 5.98 -6.37 12.52
CA VAL A 41 5.44 -6.16 13.87
C VAL A 41 4.85 -7.43 14.45
N SER A 42 4.14 -8.25 13.66
CA SER A 42 3.63 -9.55 14.15
C SER A 42 4.77 -10.47 14.59
N THR A 43 5.85 -10.54 13.80
CA THR A 43 7.05 -11.32 14.13
C THR A 43 7.70 -10.84 15.41
N LYS A 44 7.79 -9.52 15.63
CA LYS A 44 8.35 -8.93 16.85
C LYS A 44 7.49 -9.17 18.09
N LEU A 45 6.18 -9.39 17.92
CA LEU A 45 5.23 -9.64 19.01
C LEU A 45 5.02 -11.14 19.31
N GLY A 46 5.70 -12.02 18.57
CA GLY A 46 5.74 -13.47 18.80
C GLY A 46 5.19 -14.31 17.65
N ASP A 47 4.39 -13.71 16.76
CA ASP A 47 3.78 -14.43 15.63
C ASP A 47 4.74 -14.54 14.44
N THR A 48 5.39 -15.70 14.32
CA THR A 48 6.35 -15.99 13.25
C THR A 48 5.71 -16.52 11.97
N THR A 49 4.37 -16.63 11.89
CA THR A 49 3.64 -17.19 10.73
C THR A 49 4.00 -16.48 9.43
N ALA A 50 3.94 -15.15 9.41
CA ALA A 50 4.29 -14.33 8.25
C ALA A 50 5.75 -14.56 7.81
N ARG A 51 6.67 -14.68 8.76
CA ARG A 51 8.09 -14.94 8.50
C ARG A 51 8.30 -16.31 7.86
N HIS A 52 7.68 -17.36 8.40
CA HIS A 52 7.78 -18.73 7.84
C HIS A 52 7.17 -18.83 6.44
N LEU A 53 6.13 -18.04 6.14
CA LEU A 53 5.54 -17.96 4.81
C LEU A 53 6.33 -17.06 3.83
N GLY A 54 7.50 -16.56 4.23
CA GLY A 54 8.35 -15.68 3.42
C GLY A 54 7.73 -14.31 3.14
N ARG A 55 6.80 -13.85 3.98
CA ARG A 55 6.11 -12.55 3.88
C ARG A 55 6.91 -11.42 4.52
N LEU A 56 7.86 -11.72 5.40
CA LEU A 56 8.82 -10.74 5.91
C LEU A 56 9.89 -10.43 4.86
N SER A 57 9.48 -9.72 3.79
CA SER A 57 10.33 -9.40 2.64
C SER A 57 9.94 -8.03 2.08
N LEU A 58 10.89 -7.27 1.55
CA LEU A 58 10.61 -6.07 0.76
C LEU A 58 10.41 -6.38 -0.73
N ASN A 59 10.33 -7.66 -1.10
CA ASN A 59 10.01 -8.06 -2.47
C ASN A 59 8.51 -7.85 -2.74
N PRO A 60 8.11 -6.92 -3.64
CA PRO A 60 6.71 -6.61 -3.91
C PRO A 60 5.92 -7.83 -4.40
N MET A 61 6.55 -8.76 -5.12
CA MET A 61 5.88 -9.97 -5.63
C MET A 61 5.34 -10.87 -4.51
N ARG A 62 5.87 -10.73 -3.28
CA ARG A 62 5.35 -11.45 -2.12
C ARG A 62 4.05 -10.84 -1.59
N HIS A 63 3.80 -9.56 -1.85
CA HIS A 63 2.70 -8.78 -1.26
C HIS A 63 1.59 -8.43 -2.24
N LEU A 64 1.83 -8.59 -3.53
CA LEU A 64 0.82 -8.33 -4.54
C LEU A 64 -0.11 -9.53 -4.72
N ASP A 65 -1.41 -9.24 -4.84
CA ASP A 65 -2.40 -10.21 -5.31
C ASP A 65 -2.51 -10.09 -6.84
N PRO A 66 -2.47 -11.19 -7.62
CA PRO A 66 -2.58 -11.10 -9.08
C PRO A 66 -3.88 -10.43 -9.55
N GLY A 67 -5.01 -10.74 -8.91
CA GLY A 67 -6.31 -10.11 -9.23
C GLY A 67 -6.34 -8.63 -8.85
N GLY A 68 -5.87 -8.32 -7.64
CA GLY A 68 -5.73 -6.94 -7.17
C GLY A 68 -4.78 -6.11 -8.05
N SER A 69 -3.70 -6.72 -8.55
CA SER A 69 -2.73 -6.07 -9.44
C SER A 69 -3.31 -5.78 -10.83
N ILE A 70 -4.13 -6.69 -11.35
CA ILE A 70 -4.86 -6.46 -12.62
C ILE A 70 -5.88 -5.33 -12.44
N MET A 71 -6.65 -5.33 -11.35
CA MET A 71 -7.58 -4.23 -11.04
C MET A 71 -6.85 -2.89 -10.88
N MET A 72 -5.66 -2.92 -10.26
CA MET A 72 -4.81 -1.75 -10.11
C MET A 72 -4.41 -1.15 -11.46
N PHE A 73 -4.12 -2.01 -12.44
CA PHE A 73 -3.78 -1.59 -13.79
C PHE A 73 -4.99 -1.03 -14.56
N ILE A 74 -6.16 -1.65 -14.43
CA ILE A 74 -7.36 -1.29 -15.22
C ILE A 74 -8.09 -0.09 -14.62
N VAL A 75 -8.33 -0.12 -13.31
CA VAL A 75 -9.21 0.83 -12.61
C VAL A 75 -8.40 1.92 -11.88
N GLY A 76 -7.11 1.68 -11.63
CA GLY A 76 -6.29 2.52 -10.74
C GLY A 76 -6.54 2.25 -9.26
N PHE A 77 -7.22 1.14 -8.94
CA PHE A 77 -7.52 0.69 -7.59
C PHE A 77 -7.27 -0.81 -7.50
N GLY A 78 -6.58 -1.27 -6.46
CA GLY A 78 -6.26 -2.68 -6.27
C GLY A 78 -5.91 -2.97 -4.81
N TRP A 79 -5.90 -4.25 -4.45
CA TRP A 79 -5.56 -4.72 -3.11
C TRP A 79 -4.31 -5.58 -3.15
N GLY A 80 -3.57 -5.57 -2.03
CA GLY A 80 -2.47 -6.51 -1.79
C GLY A 80 -2.98 -7.86 -1.32
N LYS A 81 -2.08 -8.85 -1.31
CA LYS A 81 -2.30 -10.13 -0.65
C LYS A 81 -2.00 -9.97 0.85
N PRO A 82 -3.01 -10.02 1.73
CA PRO A 82 -2.83 -9.68 3.14
C PRO A 82 -1.87 -10.66 3.83
N VAL A 83 -1.09 -10.13 4.77
CA VAL A 83 -0.24 -10.94 5.64
C VAL A 83 -1.08 -11.67 6.69
N PRO A 84 -0.94 -13.01 6.82
CA PRO A 84 -1.63 -13.74 7.87
C PRO A 84 -1.02 -13.43 9.23
N VAL A 85 -1.89 -13.25 10.23
CA VAL A 85 -1.53 -13.03 11.63
C VAL A 85 -2.22 -14.09 12.47
N ASP A 86 -1.44 -14.85 13.25
CA ASP A 86 -1.93 -15.85 14.19
C ASP A 86 -2.02 -15.26 15.61
N TYR A 87 -3.26 -15.06 16.06
CA TYR A 87 -3.55 -14.53 17.38
C TYR A 87 -2.98 -15.40 18.51
N HIS A 88 -2.91 -16.72 18.34
CA HIS A 88 -2.46 -17.64 19.38
C HIS A 88 -0.96 -17.55 19.67
N GLN A 89 -0.19 -17.01 18.72
CA GLN A 89 1.25 -16.80 18.88
C GLN A 89 1.59 -15.39 19.41
N LEU A 90 0.61 -14.49 19.53
CA LEU A 90 0.83 -13.15 20.06
C LEU A 90 0.94 -13.16 21.60
N SER A 91 1.95 -12.46 22.12
CA SER A 91 2.28 -12.48 23.55
C SER A 91 1.19 -11.87 24.44
N ARG A 92 0.52 -10.81 23.98
CA ARG A 92 -0.50 -10.05 24.73
C ARG A 92 -1.87 -10.04 24.04
N GLY A 93 -2.13 -11.00 23.15
CA GLY A 93 -3.43 -11.19 22.49
C GLY A 93 -3.94 -9.93 21.78
N HIS A 94 -5.08 -9.39 22.24
CA HIS A 94 -5.76 -8.25 21.59
C HIS A 94 -4.92 -6.98 21.52
N ASN A 95 -4.07 -6.71 22.51
CA ASN A 95 -3.22 -5.51 22.50
C ASN A 95 -2.17 -5.59 21.38
N ASP A 96 -1.54 -6.76 21.24
CA ASP A 96 -0.57 -7.00 20.18
C ASP A 96 -1.26 -7.03 18.82
N LEU A 97 -2.47 -7.57 18.74
CA LEU A 97 -3.27 -7.54 17.52
C LEU A 97 -3.59 -6.11 17.07
N ALA A 98 -3.91 -5.22 18.01
CA ALA A 98 -4.13 -3.80 17.72
C ALA A 98 -2.83 -3.11 17.24
N LEU A 99 -1.69 -3.45 17.82
CA LEU A 99 -0.38 -2.94 17.37
C LEU A 99 -0.04 -3.40 15.95
N VAL A 100 -0.26 -4.69 15.64
CA VAL A 100 -0.10 -5.20 14.27
C VAL A 100 -1.05 -4.47 13.34
N ALA A 101 -2.33 -4.36 13.69
CA ALA A 101 -3.34 -3.64 12.92
C ALA A 101 -2.93 -2.18 12.59
N VAL A 102 -2.28 -1.46 13.48
CA VAL A 102 -1.83 -0.08 13.23
C VAL A 102 -0.47 -0.02 12.53
N ALA A 103 0.33 -1.09 12.53
CA ALA A 103 1.67 -1.13 11.95
C ALA A 103 1.71 -0.72 10.47
N GLY A 104 0.91 -1.35 9.62
CA GLY A 104 0.86 -1.03 8.18
C GLY A 104 0.38 0.40 7.87
N PRO A 105 -0.74 0.88 8.46
CA PRO A 105 -1.15 2.26 8.24
C PRO A 105 -0.12 3.28 8.71
N LEU A 106 0.46 3.06 9.90
CA LEU A 106 1.47 3.95 10.47
C LEU A 106 2.76 3.97 9.64
N SER A 107 3.20 2.83 9.11
CA SER A 107 4.39 2.79 8.24
C SER A 107 4.22 3.62 6.98
N ASN A 108 3.03 3.60 6.37
CA ASN A 108 2.76 4.41 5.19
C ASN A 108 2.78 5.90 5.52
N LEU A 109 2.20 6.31 6.65
CA LEU A 109 2.24 7.71 7.10
C LEU A 109 3.68 8.18 7.37
N ILE A 110 4.47 7.37 8.07
CA ILE A 110 5.89 7.67 8.34
C ILE A 110 6.66 7.77 7.01
N PHE A 111 6.45 6.83 6.10
CA PHE A 111 7.15 6.83 4.82
C PHE A 111 6.78 8.05 3.96
N ALA A 112 5.50 8.39 3.86
CA ALA A 112 5.03 9.60 3.21
C ALA A 112 5.64 10.87 3.82
N PHE A 113 5.71 10.94 5.15
CA PHE A 113 6.32 12.06 5.85
C PHE A 113 7.81 12.21 5.51
N LEU A 114 8.57 11.12 5.51
CA LEU A 114 9.99 11.13 5.15
C LEU A 114 10.20 11.60 3.71
N LEU A 115 9.36 11.15 2.77
CA LEU A 115 9.44 11.56 1.37
C LEU A 115 9.00 13.01 1.13
N ALA A 116 8.24 13.62 2.05
CA ALA A 116 7.85 15.03 1.97
C ALA A 116 8.97 16.00 2.35
N ILE A 117 10.04 15.53 3.03
CA ILE A 117 11.15 16.38 3.51
C ILE A 117 11.83 17.16 2.38
N PRO A 118 12.21 16.56 1.23
CA PRO A 118 12.85 17.31 0.13
C PRO A 118 11.96 18.40 -0.47
N PHE A 119 10.65 18.22 -0.46
CA PHE A 119 9.69 19.23 -0.91
C PHE A 119 9.59 20.39 0.08
N LYS A 120 9.54 20.08 1.39
CA LYS A 120 9.51 21.09 2.44
C LYS A 120 10.82 21.90 2.51
N ALA A 121 11.95 21.26 2.22
CA ALA A 121 13.27 21.89 2.15
C ALA A 121 13.50 22.73 0.88
N GLY A 122 12.55 22.73 -0.08
CA GLY A 122 12.70 23.46 -1.35
C GLY A 122 13.70 22.83 -2.33
N ILE A 123 14.18 21.61 -2.05
CA ILE A 123 15.09 20.85 -2.94
C ILE A 123 14.34 20.37 -4.18
N LEU A 124 13.09 19.94 -3.98
CA LEU A 124 12.17 19.56 -5.04
C LEU A 124 11.02 20.56 -5.05
N VAL A 125 10.78 21.17 -6.21
CA VAL A 125 9.59 22.01 -6.41
C VAL A 125 8.47 21.09 -6.88
N PRO A 126 7.41 20.89 -6.09
CA PRO A 126 6.27 20.13 -6.58
C PRO A 126 5.62 20.92 -7.72
N ALA A 127 5.50 20.30 -8.89
CA ALA A 127 4.49 20.74 -9.84
C ALA A 127 3.14 20.53 -9.12
N GLY A 128 2.49 21.62 -8.70
CA GLY A 128 1.43 21.59 -7.68
C GLY A 128 0.42 20.44 -7.80
N LEU A 129 0.02 19.88 -6.65
CA LEU A 129 -0.89 18.75 -6.52
C LEU A 129 -2.33 19.14 -6.94
N SER A 130 -2.60 19.19 -8.24
CA SER A 130 -3.93 19.49 -8.79
C SER A 130 -4.49 18.27 -9.52
N LEU A 131 -5.73 17.89 -9.20
CA LEU A 131 -6.45 16.78 -9.84
C LEU A 131 -6.53 16.93 -11.37
N ASN A 132 -6.43 18.15 -11.90
CA ASN A 132 -6.54 18.46 -13.33
C ASN A 132 -5.24 18.28 -14.12
N ARG A 133 -4.15 17.83 -13.48
CA ARG A 133 -2.79 17.89 -14.07
C ARG A 133 -2.12 16.54 -14.26
N VAL A 134 -2.90 15.52 -14.60
CA VAL A 134 -2.36 14.32 -15.26
C VAL A 134 -1.50 14.71 -16.48
N THR A 135 -1.82 15.85 -17.10
CA THR A 135 -1.09 16.50 -18.20
C THR A 135 0.31 17.06 -17.87
N HIS A 136 0.63 17.41 -16.61
CA HIS A 136 1.96 17.99 -16.28
C HIS A 136 3.03 16.98 -15.90
N VAL A 137 2.64 15.75 -15.56
CA VAL A 137 3.55 14.59 -15.45
C VAL A 137 4.26 14.33 -16.80
N MET A 138 3.78 14.94 -17.89
CA MET A 138 4.09 14.56 -19.27
C MET A 138 5.11 15.44 -19.98
N THR A 139 5.58 16.54 -19.37
CA THR A 139 6.38 17.55 -20.07
C THR A 139 7.66 18.01 -19.36
N GLY A 140 7.90 17.57 -18.12
CA GLY A 140 9.08 17.99 -17.33
C GLY A 140 10.33 17.13 -17.56
N GLY A 141 11.52 17.73 -17.33
CA GLY A 141 12.83 17.06 -17.35
C GLY A 141 13.04 16.08 -16.19
N PHE A 142 14.25 15.49 -16.08
CA PHE A 142 14.57 14.43 -15.12
C PHE A 142 14.25 14.79 -13.65
N SER A 143 14.61 16.01 -13.21
CA SER A 143 14.31 16.51 -11.86
C SER A 143 12.80 16.57 -11.57
N GLN A 144 12.01 16.91 -12.58
CA GLN A 144 10.56 16.96 -12.48
C GLN A 144 9.94 15.57 -12.43
N GLY A 145 10.49 14.61 -13.19
CA GLY A 145 10.11 13.20 -13.07
C GLY A 145 10.33 12.61 -11.68
N ILE A 146 11.43 12.98 -11.00
CA ILE A 146 11.69 12.60 -9.60
C ILE A 146 10.65 13.23 -8.67
N ALA A 147 10.33 14.51 -8.85
CA ALA A 147 9.28 15.17 -8.06
C ALA A 147 7.91 14.50 -8.27
N ASP A 148 7.56 14.15 -9.51
CA ASP A 148 6.28 13.52 -9.86
C ASP A 148 6.12 12.14 -9.21
N ILE A 149 7.15 11.28 -9.31
CA ILE A 149 7.09 9.93 -8.73
C ILE A 149 7.01 10.00 -7.21
N LEU A 150 7.78 10.88 -6.56
CA LEU A 150 7.74 11.04 -5.11
C LEU A 150 6.39 11.58 -4.64
N ALA A 151 5.81 12.55 -5.36
CA ALA A 151 4.48 13.06 -5.08
C ALA A 151 3.41 11.96 -5.16
N LEU A 152 3.47 11.09 -6.18
CA LEU A 152 2.56 9.95 -6.29
C LEU A 152 2.77 8.92 -5.19
N VAL A 153 4.02 8.60 -4.83
CA VAL A 153 4.33 7.67 -3.73
C VAL A 153 3.81 8.24 -2.41
N ILE A 154 4.02 9.53 -2.14
CA ILE A 154 3.46 10.22 -0.96
C ILE A 154 1.93 10.12 -0.97
N PHE A 155 1.29 10.48 -2.08
CA PHE A 155 -0.16 10.44 -2.20
C PHE A 155 -0.72 9.06 -1.89
N PHE A 156 -0.21 7.99 -2.51
CA PHE A 156 -0.73 6.64 -2.28
C PHE A 156 -0.42 6.10 -0.88
N ASN A 157 0.73 6.45 -0.30
CA ASN A 157 1.02 6.09 1.09
C ASN A 157 0.08 6.80 2.07
N LEU A 158 -0.19 8.10 1.88
CA LEU A 158 -1.19 8.83 2.67
C LEU A 158 -2.59 8.25 2.48
N LEU A 159 -2.97 8.00 1.23
CA LEU A 159 -4.26 7.42 0.87
C LEU A 159 -4.48 6.08 1.56
N LEU A 160 -3.53 5.15 1.40
CA LEU A 160 -3.61 3.81 1.98
C LEU A 160 -3.48 3.86 3.52
N GLY A 161 -2.66 4.75 4.06
CA GLY A 161 -2.49 4.95 5.50
C GLY A 161 -3.77 5.47 6.15
N VAL A 162 -4.35 6.55 5.63
CA VAL A 162 -5.59 7.15 6.15
C VAL A 162 -6.77 6.21 5.98
N PHE A 163 -6.97 5.61 4.79
CA PHE A 163 -8.11 4.70 4.58
C PHE A 163 -8.08 3.49 5.49
N ASN A 164 -6.91 2.93 5.83
CA ASN A 164 -6.81 1.82 6.77
C ASN A 164 -6.86 2.25 8.25
N LEU A 165 -6.87 3.55 8.55
CA LEU A 165 -7.11 4.09 9.89
C LEU A 165 -8.58 4.48 10.11
N ILE A 166 -9.32 4.81 9.05
CA ILE A 166 -10.76 5.04 9.17
C ILE A 166 -11.42 3.69 9.50
N PRO A 167 -12.18 3.59 10.60
CA PRO A 167 -12.89 2.38 10.98
C PRO A 167 -14.15 2.18 10.13
N LEU A 168 -14.00 2.14 8.80
CA LEU A 168 -15.00 1.55 7.91
C LEU A 168 -14.71 0.04 7.88
N ALA A 169 -15.30 -0.72 8.79
CA ALA A 169 -15.46 -2.15 8.57
C ALA A 169 -16.19 -2.32 7.21
N PRO A 170 -15.71 -3.13 6.24
CA PRO A 170 -15.08 -4.45 6.43
C PRO A 170 -13.86 -4.72 5.50
N LEU A 171 -12.84 -5.47 5.96
CA LEU A 171 -11.96 -6.36 5.14
C LEU A 171 -10.70 -6.86 5.86
N ARG A 172 -10.45 -6.50 7.13
CA ARG A 172 -9.49 -7.27 7.95
C ARG A 172 -10.10 -8.59 8.37
N ARG A 173 -10.05 -9.56 7.45
CA ARG A 173 -10.20 -10.98 7.78
C ARG A 173 -8.91 -11.44 8.49
N ILE A 174 -8.65 -10.89 9.67
CA ILE A 174 -7.91 -11.66 10.68
C ILE A 174 -8.83 -12.85 10.93
N LYS A 175 -8.52 -13.99 10.31
CA LYS A 175 -9.26 -15.24 10.54
C LYS A 175 -8.99 -15.61 11.99
N ASP A 176 -9.86 -15.14 12.88
CA ASP A 176 -10.03 -15.75 14.18
C ASP A 176 -10.46 -17.20 13.92
N ASN A 177 -9.52 -18.14 14.10
CA ASN A 177 -9.75 -19.57 13.90
C ASN A 177 -10.72 -20.18 14.93
N ARG A 178 -11.30 -19.38 15.84
CA ARG A 178 -12.30 -19.84 16.82
C ARG A 178 -13.55 -20.50 16.22
N ARG A 179 -13.80 -20.45 14.91
CA ARG A 179 -15.03 -21.00 14.30
C ARG A 179 -14.88 -22.31 13.51
N LEU A 180 -13.69 -22.90 13.42
CA LEU A 180 -13.50 -24.18 12.69
C LEU A 180 -13.21 -25.40 13.58
N GLY A 181 -13.14 -25.22 14.91
CA GLY A 181 -12.81 -26.30 15.85
C GLY A 181 -13.95 -26.79 16.74
N ALA A 182 -15.19 -26.30 16.58
CA ALA A 182 -16.27 -26.54 17.53
C ALA A 182 -17.49 -27.24 16.92
N THR A 183 -17.30 -28.38 16.25
CA THR A 183 -18.33 -29.43 16.09
C THR A 183 -17.68 -30.74 15.62
N SER A 184 -17.28 -31.60 16.56
CA SER A 184 -17.47 -33.07 16.48
C SER A 184 -16.87 -33.77 17.71
N THR A 185 -17.41 -33.46 18.88
CA THR A 185 -17.36 -34.38 20.02
C THR A 185 -18.73 -34.37 20.69
N HIS A 186 -19.63 -35.18 20.16
CA HIS A 186 -20.73 -35.73 20.94
C HIS A 186 -21.05 -37.14 20.46
N ARG A 187 -20.64 -38.09 21.32
CA ARG A 187 -21.17 -39.44 21.57
C ARG A 187 -21.21 -40.45 20.44
#